data_AF-A0A3A0GDW0-F1
#
_entry.id   AF-A0A3A0GDW0-F1
#
_cell.length_a   1.000
_cell.length_b   1.000
_cell.length_c   1.000
_cell.angle_alpha   90.00
_cell.angle_beta   90.00
_cell.angle_gamma   90.00
#
_symmetry.space_group_name_H-M   'P 1'
#
loop_
_entity.id
_entity.type
_entity.pdbx_description
1 polymer ?
#
loop_
_entity_poly.entity_id
_entity_poly.type
_entity_poly.pdbx_seq_one_letter_code
_entity_poly.pdbx_strand_id
1 'polypeptide(L)'
;MTAKFSLDLLRYEYPDEICPDSKTPIEYLSELACQGARQRYPQGVPAKVAKLLQDELALIEELHYEKSFLTCFDIVKFAAGRGILCQ
;
A
#
# COMPACT_ATOMS: atom_id res chain seq x y z
N MET A 1 38.69 8.64 12.39
CA MET A 1 37.79 8.31 11.27
C MET A 1 36.61 9.25 11.33
N THR A 2 36.44 10.14 10.35
CA THR A 2 35.33 11.10 10.31
C THR A 2 34.14 10.44 9.60
N ALA A 3 33.05 10.20 10.33
CA ALA A 3 31.78 9.79 9.71
C ALA A 3 31.28 10.93 8.82
N LYS A 4 31.14 10.69 7.51
CA LYS A 4 30.59 11.66 6.55
C LYS A 4 29.07 11.59 6.59
N PHE A 5 28.43 12.49 7.34
CA PHE A 5 26.99 12.71 7.26
C PHE A 5 26.64 13.35 5.90
N SER A 6 25.64 12.80 5.20
CA SER A 6 25.02 13.41 4.02
C SER A 6 23.50 13.23 4.12
N LEU A 7 22.74 14.24 3.69
CA LEU A 7 21.28 14.17 3.61
C LEU A 7 20.81 13.14 2.56
N ASP A 8 21.65 12.78 1.60
CA ASP A 8 21.34 11.76 0.57
C ASP A 8 21.16 10.34 1.16
N LEU A 9 21.56 10.15 2.42
CA LEU A 9 21.40 8.92 3.18
C LEU A 9 20.02 8.78 3.82
N LEU A 10 19.19 9.83 3.80
CA LEU A 10 17.83 9.76 4.31
C LEU A 10 17.04 8.73 3.48
N ARG A 11 16.45 7.79 4.18
CA ARG A 11 15.55 6.77 3.65
C ARG A 11 14.29 6.79 4.50
N TYR A 12 13.14 6.58 3.87
CA TYR A 12 11.90 6.38 4.60
C TYR A 12 11.94 4.98 5.20
N GLU A 13 11.94 4.91 6.53
CA GLU A 13 11.77 3.66 7.26
C GLU A 13 10.30 3.52 7.65
N TYR A 14 9.74 2.37 7.32
CA TYR A 14 8.37 2.01 7.66
C TYR A 14 8.38 0.89 8.70
N PRO A 15 7.34 0.80 9.55
CA PRO A 15 7.21 -0.29 10.51
C PRO A 15 7.29 -1.66 9.83
N ASP A 16 7.88 -2.63 10.52
CA ASP A 16 7.92 -4.03 10.05
C ASP A 16 6.56 -4.71 10.17
N GLU A 17 5.73 -4.28 11.12
CA GLU A 17 4.41 -4.84 11.47
C GLU A 17 3.28 -4.35 10.52
N ILE A 18 3.58 -4.09 9.25
CA ILE A 18 2.66 -3.46 8.31
C ILE A 18 1.80 -4.45 7.51
N CYS A 19 2.16 -5.73 7.56
CA CYS A 19 1.42 -6.83 6.96
C CYS A 19 1.51 -8.07 7.87
N PRO A 20 0.61 -9.06 7.71
CA PRO A 20 0.72 -10.31 8.44
C PRO A 20 2.03 -11.04 8.13
N ASP A 21 2.62 -11.70 9.14
CA ASP A 21 3.91 -12.43 9.00
C ASP A 21 3.93 -13.48 7.89
N SER A 22 2.76 -14.00 7.51
CA SER A 22 2.62 -15.01 6.45
C SER A 22 2.64 -14.42 5.03
N LYS A 23 2.77 -13.09 4.87
CA LYS A 23 2.66 -12.39 3.58
C LYS A 23 3.75 -11.34 3.42
N THR A 24 4.22 -11.19 2.20
CA THR A 24 5.00 -10.02 1.81
C THR A 24 4.10 -8.77 1.72
N PRO A 25 4.67 -7.55 1.83
CA PRO A 25 3.91 -6.31 1.65
C PRO A 25 3.16 -6.24 0.31
N ILE A 26 3.77 -6.71 -0.79
CA ILE A 26 3.14 -6.68 -2.11
C ILE A 26 1.95 -7.65 -2.21
N GLU A 27 2.05 -8.84 -1.63
CA GLU A 27 0.95 -9.81 -1.59
C GLU A 27 -0.23 -9.26 -0.79
N TYR A 28 0.04 -8.69 0.39
CA TYR A 28 -1.01 -8.14 1.23
C TYR A 28 -1.68 -6.91 0.59
N LEU A 29 -0.89 -6.00 -0.01
CA LEU A 29 -1.42 -4.86 -0.76
C LEU A 29 -2.29 -5.32 -1.94
N SER A 30 -1.84 -6.33 -2.68
CA SER A 30 -2.58 -6.87 -3.83
C SER A 30 -3.93 -7.45 -3.42
N GLU A 31 -3.99 -8.15 -2.28
CA GLU A 31 -5.24 -8.67 -1.73
C GLU A 31 -6.20 -7.55 -1.32
N LEU A 32 -5.71 -6.55 -0.58
CA LEU A 32 -6.51 -5.40 -0.15
C LEU A 32 -7.05 -4.63 -1.37
N ALA A 33 -6.21 -4.42 -2.38
CA ALA A 33 -6.58 -3.74 -3.61
C ALA A 33 -7.66 -4.52 -4.39
N CYS A 34 -7.52 -5.85 -4.50
CA CYS A 34 -8.53 -6.73 -5.08
C CYS A 34 -9.85 -6.70 -4.28
N GLN A 35 -9.80 -6.71 -2.95
CA GLN A 35 -10.98 -6.61 -2.09
C GLN A 35 -11.68 -5.26 -2.28
N GLY A 36 -10.94 -4.15 -2.27
CA GLY A 36 -11.46 -2.81 -2.51
C GLY A 36 -12.09 -2.68 -3.90
N ALA A 37 -11.48 -3.26 -4.93
CA ALA A 37 -12.06 -3.29 -6.27
C ALA A 37 -13.41 -4.03 -6.30
N ARG A 38 -13.52 -5.19 -5.65
CA ARG A 38 -14.78 -5.93 -5.56
C ARG A 38 -15.87 -5.17 -4.79
N GLN A 39 -15.49 -4.46 -3.73
CA GLN A 39 -16.42 -3.60 -2.97
C GLN A 39 -16.92 -2.43 -3.83
N ARG A 40 -16.03 -1.80 -4.60
CA ARG A 40 -16.36 -0.67 -5.47
C ARG A 40 -17.19 -1.08 -6.69
N TYR A 41 -16.96 -2.28 -7.22
CA TYR A 41 -17.61 -2.81 -8.42
C TYR A 41 -18.38 -4.11 -8.10
N PRO A 42 -19.52 -4.03 -7.39
CA PRO A 42 -20.25 -5.22 -6.93
C PRO A 42 -20.84 -6.07 -8.08
N GLN A 43 -21.01 -5.49 -9.26
CA GLN A 43 -21.49 -6.20 -10.48
C GLN A 43 -20.35 -6.80 -11.31
N GLY A 44 -19.13 -6.80 -10.77
CA GLY A 44 -17.92 -7.25 -11.45
C GLY A 44 -17.00 -6.08 -11.79
N VAL A 45 -15.70 -6.29 -11.56
CA VAL A 45 -14.65 -5.32 -11.87
C VAL A 45 -14.49 -5.22 -13.40
N PRO A 46 -14.64 -4.03 -14.01
CA PRO A 46 -14.45 -3.87 -15.45
C PRO A 46 -13.04 -4.31 -15.88
N ALA A 47 -12.91 -4.97 -17.04
CA ALA A 47 -11.63 -5.46 -17.53
C ALA A 47 -10.53 -4.38 -17.59
N LYS A 48 -10.91 -3.15 -17.96
CA LYS A 48 -10.00 -2.00 -17.96
C LYS A 48 -9.45 -1.68 -16.56
N VAL A 49 -10.29 -1.78 -15.53
CA VAL A 49 -9.90 -1.53 -14.12
C VAL A 49 -9.05 -2.68 -13.60
N ALA A 50 -9.41 -3.92 -13.91
CA ALA A 50 -8.60 -5.08 -13.54
C ALA A 50 -7.18 -5.00 -14.13
N LYS A 51 -7.07 -4.62 -15.41
CA LYS A 51 -5.78 -4.40 -16.06
C LYS A 51 -4.99 -3.26 -15.40
N LEU A 52 -5.63 -2.11 -15.18
CA LEU A 52 -4.99 -0.99 -14.49
C LEU A 52 -4.48 -1.40 -13.11
N LEU A 53 -5.27 -2.16 -12.35
CA LEU A 53 -4.86 -2.64 -11.03
C LEU A 53 -3.59 -3.49 -11.08
N GLN A 54 -3.49 -4.37 -12.09
CA GLN A 54 -2.30 -5.20 -12.30
C GLN A 54 -1.08 -4.36 -12.68
N ASP A 55 -1.24 -3.43 -13.62
CA ASP A 55 -0.17 -2.56 -14.09
C ASP A 55 0.38 -1.67 -12.94
N GLU A 56 -0.51 -1.11 -12.11
CA GLU A 56 -0.14 -0.27 -10.96
C GLU A 56 0.52 -1.08 -9.83
N LEU A 57 0.03 -2.28 -9.53
CA LEU A 57 0.66 -3.13 -8.51
C LEU A 57 2.07 -3.56 -8.92
N ALA A 58 2.29 -3.88 -10.20
CA ALA A 58 3.62 -4.18 -10.72
C ALA A 58 4.56 -2.97 -10.59
N LEU A 59 4.07 -1.77 -10.89
CA LEU A 59 4.86 -0.53 -10.73
C LEU A 59 5.18 -0.23 -9.26
N ILE A 60 4.23 -0.44 -8.35
CA ILE A 60 4.44 -0.27 -6.92
C ILE A 60 5.51 -1.24 -6.40
N GLU A 61 5.50 -2.49 -6.89
CA GLU A 61 6.50 -3.51 -6.56
C GLU A 61 7.89 -3.14 -7.08
N GLU A 62 7.99 -2.71 -8.34
CA GLU A 62 9.25 -2.26 -8.96
C GLU A 62 9.90 -1.11 -8.19
N LEU A 63 9.08 -0.21 -7.65
CA LEU A 63 9.53 0.98 -6.94
C LEU A 63 9.57 0.81 -5.41
N HIS A 64 9.21 -0.37 -4.89
CA HIS A 64 9.18 -0.69 -3.45
C HIS A 64 8.33 0.28 -2.60
N TYR A 65 7.15 0.67 -3.12
CA TYR A 65 6.23 1.59 -2.42
C TYR A 65 5.13 0.89 -1.61
N GLU A 66 5.12 -0.43 -1.52
CA GLU A 66 4.05 -1.20 -0.89
C GLU A 66 3.81 -0.77 0.56
N LYS A 67 4.90 -0.62 1.33
CA LYS A 67 4.83 -0.20 2.73
C LYS A 67 4.22 1.20 2.90
N SER A 68 4.47 2.10 1.94
CA SER A 68 3.87 3.44 1.92
C SER A 68 2.34 3.36 1.76
N PHE A 69 1.87 2.58 0.78
CA PHE A 69 0.44 2.38 0.54
C PHE A 69 -0.26 1.69 1.72
N LEU A 70 0.35 0.66 2.30
CA LEU A 70 -0.18 -0.04 3.47
C LEU A 70 -0.26 0.88 4.70
N THR A 71 0.74 1.75 4.91
CA THR A 71 0.72 2.73 6.01
C THR A 71 -0.47 3.67 5.88
N CYS A 72 -0.66 4.25 4.68
CA CYS A 72 -1.79 5.14 4.40
C CYS A 72 -3.12 4.40 4.57
N PHE A 73 -3.22 3.15 4.10
CA PHE A 73 -4.40 2.32 4.25
C PHE A 73 -4.77 2.12 5.73
N ASP A 74 -3.80 1.79 6.58
CA ASP A 74 -4.06 1.57 8.01
C ASP A 74 -4.50 2.84 8.73
N ILE A 75 -3.89 3.99 8.41
CA ILE A 75 -4.29 5.29 8.96
C ILE A 75 -5.73 5.62 8.58
N VAL A 76 -6.07 5.50 7.29
CA VAL A 76 -7.42 5.79 6.79
C VAL A 76 -8.44 4.82 7.36
N LYS A 77 -8.11 3.52 7.45
CA LYS A 77 -8.97 2.50 8.05
C LYS A 77 -9.24 2.77 9.52
N PHE A 78 -8.22 3.16 10.29
CA PHE A 78 -8.37 3.55 11.69
C PHE A 78 -9.26 4.80 11.83
N ALA A 79 -9.00 5.83 11.02
CA ALA A 79 -9.76 7.08 11.03
C ALA A 79 -11.25 6.84 10.72
N ALA A 80 -11.54 6.07 9.66
CA ALA A 80 -12.89 5.69 9.29
C ALA A 80 -13.61 4.93 10.42
N GLY A 81 -12.92 4.01 11.11
CA GLY A 81 -13.46 3.28 12.27
C GLY A 81 -13.77 4.17 13.49
N ARG A 82 -13.23 5.39 13.53
CA ARG A 82 -13.49 6.40 14.58
C ARG A 82 -14.47 7.49 14.13
N GLY A 83 -15.00 7.41 12.91
CA GLY A 83 -15.82 8.47 12.32
C GLY A 83 -15.03 9.75 12.00
N ILE A 84 -13.71 9.65 11.88
CA ILE A 84 -12.86 10.77 11.45
C ILE A 84 -12.92 10.83 9.92
N LEU A 85 -13.27 11.99 9.38
CA LEU A 85 -13.38 12.22 7.96
C LEU A 85 -12.00 12.14 7.27
N CYS A 86 -11.91 11.35 6.20
CA CYS A 86 -10.80 11.34 5.27
C CYS A 86 -11.29 11.92 3.93
N GLN A 87 -10.69 13.00 3.43
CA GLN A 87 -11.00 13.62 2.14
C GLN A 87 -9.77 13.61 1.22
#